data_AF-A0A0T6BDQ1-F1
#
_entry.id   AF-A0A0T6BDQ1-F1
#
_cell.length_a   1.000
_cell.length_b   1.000
_cell.length_c   1.000
_cell.angle_alpha   90.00
_cell.angle_beta   90.00
_cell.angle_gamma   90.00
#
_symmetry.space_group_name_H-M   'P 1'
#
loop_
_entity.id
_entity.type
_entity.pdbx_description
1 polymer ?
#
loop_
_entity_poly.entity_id
_entity_poly.type
_entity_poly.pdbx_seq_one_letter_code
_entity_poly.pdbx_strand_id
1 'polypeptide(L)'
;ARGLDVPEADCIIQYTPPQSDKDYLHRVGRTGRAGKSGSAIIFLTHEEQEYISHLQEHKVFLKKKDPKEYLGHLCNLMDQPKMEEAATALQRYFEHCVIKDKNLHKSACFAYSTWSRFYNSYPTKLRQIFDFKKVNLGHYVTSFALTITPTEVAQIVRGQVANIEKPKLNKKLAIHSEESTENIQQSSASKEKIKQKIR
;
A
#
# COMPACT_ATOMS: atom_id res chain seq x y z
N ALA A 1 -1.49 1.61 10.17
CA ALA A 1 -2.56 0.93 10.95
C ALA A 1 -2.45 1.18 12.48
N ARG A 2 -1.97 2.35 12.92
CA ARG A 2 -1.99 2.73 14.34
C ARG A 2 -2.97 3.89 14.50
N GLY A 3 -3.80 3.86 15.56
CA GLY A 3 -4.65 4.98 15.94
C GLY A 3 -6.10 4.96 15.45
N LEU A 4 -6.52 3.94 14.69
CA LEU A 4 -7.95 3.70 14.43
C LEU A 4 -8.43 2.61 15.40
N ASP A 5 -9.23 3.03 16.39
CA ASP A 5 -9.94 2.12 17.29
C ASP A 5 -11.18 1.58 16.57
N VAL A 6 -10.95 0.54 15.76
CA VAL A 6 -12.03 -0.20 15.13
C VAL A 6 -12.47 -1.26 16.14
N PRO A 7 -13.79 -1.41 16.41
CA PRO A 7 -14.31 -2.52 17.22
C PRO A 7 -13.74 -3.86 16.75
N GLU A 8 -13.74 -4.83 17.65
CA GLU A 8 -13.26 -6.18 17.37
C GLU A 8 -13.87 -6.72 16.05
N ALA A 9 -13.01 -7.01 15.07
CA ALA A 9 -13.44 -7.43 13.75
C ALA A 9 -13.57 -8.96 13.68
N ASP A 10 -14.63 -9.47 13.06
CA ASP A 10 -14.83 -10.92 12.86
C ASP A 10 -13.82 -11.50 11.84
N CYS A 11 -13.47 -10.68 10.84
CA CYS A 11 -12.57 -11.05 9.76
C CYS A 11 -11.67 -9.90 9.34
N ILE A 12 -10.38 -10.20 9.11
CA ILE A 12 -9.40 -9.29 8.53
C ILE A 12 -9.08 -9.73 7.12
N ILE A 13 -9.38 -8.89 6.13
CA ILE A 13 -9.08 -9.14 4.72
C ILE A 13 -7.91 -8.27 4.29
N GLN A 14 -6.85 -8.88 3.78
CA GLN A 14 -5.65 -8.21 3.30
C GLN A 14 -5.47 -8.46 1.80
N TYR A 15 -5.76 -7.44 0.97
CA TYR A 15 -5.56 -7.51 -0.48
C TYR A 15 -4.09 -7.39 -0.91
N THR A 16 -3.26 -6.79 -0.07
CA THR A 16 -1.82 -6.68 -0.34
C THR A 16 -1.06 -6.87 0.97
N PRO A 17 0.04 -7.63 0.96
CA PRO A 17 0.87 -7.80 2.15
C PRO A 17 1.37 -6.46 2.73
N PRO A 18 1.63 -6.39 4.03
CA PRO A 18 2.23 -5.21 4.64
C PRO A 18 3.74 -5.17 4.40
N GLN A 19 4.33 -3.97 4.49
CA GLN A 19 5.77 -3.75 4.31
C GLN A 19 6.62 -4.17 5.52
N SER A 20 6.00 -4.66 6.60
CA SER A 20 6.70 -5.19 7.76
C SER A 20 5.92 -6.31 8.44
N ASP A 21 6.64 -7.27 9.01
CA ASP A 21 6.06 -8.41 9.73
C ASP A 21 5.28 -7.96 10.96
N LYS A 22 5.79 -6.90 11.62
CA LYS A 22 5.12 -6.25 12.74
C LYS A 22 3.75 -5.72 12.34
N ASP A 23 3.63 -5.11 11.16
CA ASP A 23 2.34 -4.62 10.68
C ASP A 23 1.41 -5.77 10.30
N TYR A 24 1.92 -6.88 9.77
CA TYR A 24 1.12 -8.10 9.57
C TYR A 24 0.51 -8.57 10.88
N LEU A 25 1.33 -8.78 11.91
CA LEU A 25 0.89 -9.23 13.23
C LEU A 25 -0.10 -8.25 13.87
N HIS A 26 0.13 -6.95 13.74
CA HIS A 26 -0.79 -5.93 14.24
C HIS A 26 -2.14 -5.89 13.52
N ARG A 27 -2.18 -6.25 12.23
CA ARG A 27 -3.42 -6.33 11.43
C ARG A 27 -4.22 -7.56 11.84
N VAL A 28 -3.61 -8.74 11.85
CA VAL A 28 -4.32 -9.98 12.23
C VAL A 28 -4.70 -9.98 13.71
N GLY A 29 -3.94 -9.31 14.57
CA GLY A 29 -4.27 -9.12 15.99
C GLY A 29 -5.48 -8.20 16.25
N ARG A 30 -6.20 -7.75 15.22
CA ARG A 30 -7.47 -7.01 15.33
C ARG A 30 -8.69 -7.92 15.45
N THR A 31 -8.53 -9.20 15.15
CA THR A 31 -9.56 -10.24 15.29
C THR A 31 -9.15 -11.25 16.37
N GLY A 32 -10.10 -12.08 16.82
CA GLY A 32 -9.83 -13.21 17.73
C GLY A 32 -9.28 -12.80 19.10
N ARG A 33 -9.81 -11.71 19.69
CA ARG A 33 -9.35 -11.19 20.99
C ARG A 33 -10.24 -11.70 22.13
N ALA A 34 -9.75 -11.62 23.36
CA ALA A 34 -10.52 -11.91 24.58
C ALA A 34 -11.26 -13.28 24.55
N GLY A 35 -10.65 -14.30 23.95
CA GLY A 35 -11.22 -15.65 23.86
C GLY A 35 -12.27 -15.85 22.76
N LYS A 36 -12.55 -14.85 21.93
CA LYS A 36 -13.44 -14.98 20.78
C LYS A 36 -12.71 -15.56 19.57
N SER A 37 -13.47 -16.21 18.68
CA SER A 37 -12.97 -16.66 17.38
C SER A 37 -12.79 -15.48 16.42
N GLY A 38 -11.83 -15.60 15.52
CA GLY A 38 -11.54 -14.60 14.50
C GLY A 38 -10.89 -15.22 13.28
N SER A 39 -10.99 -14.55 12.14
CA SER A 39 -10.38 -15.03 10.89
C SER A 39 -9.55 -13.96 10.20
N ALA A 40 -8.47 -14.36 9.54
CA ALA A 40 -7.65 -13.46 8.74
C ALA A 40 -7.35 -14.11 7.39
N ILE A 41 -7.67 -13.40 6.32
CA ILE A 41 -7.46 -13.84 4.93
C ILE A 41 -6.48 -12.86 4.29
N ILE A 42 -5.49 -13.40 3.59
CA ILE A 42 -4.55 -12.63 2.78
C ILE A 42 -4.58 -13.17 1.35
N PHE A 43 -4.69 -12.26 0.40
CA PHE A 43 -4.55 -12.58 -1.02
C PHE A 43 -3.08 -12.43 -1.41
N LEU A 44 -2.58 -13.44 -2.12
CA LEU A 44 -1.22 -13.47 -2.67
C LEU A 44 -1.34 -13.83 -4.15
N THR A 45 -0.64 -13.09 -5.01
CA THR A 45 -0.49 -13.48 -6.41
C THR A 45 0.51 -14.64 -6.55
N HIS A 46 0.65 -15.16 -7.77
CA HIS A 46 1.59 -16.25 -8.03
C HIS A 46 3.03 -15.85 -7.72
N GLU A 47 3.41 -14.61 -8.03
CA GLU A 47 4.73 -14.04 -7.79
C GLU A 47 5.02 -13.82 -6.29
N GLU A 48 3.99 -13.74 -5.46
CA GLU A 48 4.10 -13.44 -4.03
C GLU A 48 4.11 -14.70 -3.15
N GLN A 49 4.10 -15.90 -3.74
CA GLN A 49 3.96 -17.16 -3.00
C GLN A 49 5.09 -17.42 -1.99
N GLU A 50 6.30 -16.91 -2.24
CA GLU A 50 7.42 -17.00 -1.30
C GLU A 50 7.14 -16.28 0.03
N TYR A 51 6.16 -15.37 0.06
CA TYR A 51 5.71 -14.74 1.30
C TYR A 51 5.14 -15.75 2.32
N ILE A 52 4.63 -16.90 1.85
CA ILE A 52 4.15 -17.98 2.73
C ILE A 52 5.32 -18.52 3.56
N SER A 53 6.45 -18.83 2.91
CA SER A 53 7.66 -19.31 3.59
C SER A 53 8.24 -18.26 4.53
N HIS A 54 8.28 -17.00 4.10
CA HIS A 54 8.69 -15.87 4.93
C HIS A 54 7.87 -15.76 6.23
N LEU A 55 6.54 -15.91 6.13
CA LEU A 55 5.67 -15.90 7.32
C LEU A 55 5.91 -17.11 8.23
N GLN A 56 6.23 -18.28 7.68
CA GLN A 56 6.54 -19.47 8.47
C GLN A 56 7.81 -19.32 9.30
N GLU A 57 8.84 -18.62 8.78
CA GLU A 57 10.04 -18.27 9.56
C GLU A 57 9.70 -17.42 10.79
N HIS A 58 8.64 -16.63 10.70
CA HIS A 58 8.08 -15.84 11.80
C HIS A 58 7.01 -16.58 12.61
N LYS A 59 6.92 -17.91 12.48
CA LYS A 59 5.96 -18.79 13.18
C LYS A 59 4.49 -18.51 12.84
N VAL A 60 4.22 -17.97 11.65
CA VAL A 60 2.87 -17.77 11.12
C VAL A 60 2.62 -18.81 10.03
N PHE A 61 1.67 -19.71 10.26
CA PHE A 61 1.33 -20.77 9.32
C PHE A 61 0.00 -20.45 8.61
N LEU A 62 0.05 -20.29 7.29
CA LEU A 62 -1.13 -20.03 6.48
C LEU A 62 -1.76 -21.34 6.00
N LYS A 63 -3.10 -21.39 6.00
CA LYS A 63 -3.87 -22.46 5.35
C LYS A 63 -4.33 -21.99 3.98
N LYS A 64 -3.84 -22.64 2.92
CA LYS A 64 -4.29 -22.36 1.54
C LYS A 64 -5.78 -22.67 1.42
N LYS A 65 -6.49 -21.79 0.73
CA LYS A 65 -7.90 -21.93 0.38
C LYS A 65 -8.08 -21.93 -1.13
N ASP A 66 -9.02 -22.72 -1.63
CA ASP A 66 -9.32 -22.72 -3.06
C ASP A 66 -10.21 -21.51 -3.38
N PRO A 67 -9.81 -20.62 -4.32
CA PRO A 67 -10.66 -19.52 -4.77
C PRO A 67 -12.06 -19.96 -5.20
N LYS A 68 -12.22 -21.18 -5.74
CA LYS A 68 -13.52 -21.73 -6.16
C LYS A 68 -14.54 -21.80 -5.03
N GLU A 69 -14.09 -21.97 -3.77
CA GLU A 69 -14.97 -21.97 -2.59
C GLU A 69 -15.72 -20.64 -2.44
N TYR A 70 -15.14 -19.53 -2.91
CA TYR A 70 -15.70 -18.18 -2.75
C TYR A 70 -16.32 -17.65 -4.04
N LEU A 71 -15.70 -17.96 -5.17
CA LEU A 71 -16.11 -17.44 -6.48
C LEU A 71 -17.43 -18.07 -6.97
N GLY A 72 -17.86 -19.21 -6.42
CA GLY A 72 -19.17 -19.79 -6.75
C GLY A 72 -20.34 -18.83 -6.52
N HIS A 73 -20.24 -17.94 -5.53
CA HIS A 73 -21.26 -16.92 -5.28
C HIS A 73 -21.35 -15.87 -6.39
N LEU A 74 -20.29 -15.68 -7.19
CA LEU A 74 -20.30 -14.74 -8.31
C LEU A 74 -21.24 -15.19 -9.43
N CYS A 75 -21.36 -16.50 -9.67
CA CYS A 75 -22.27 -17.01 -10.70
C CYS A 75 -23.69 -16.53 -10.48
N ASN A 76 -24.15 -16.60 -9.22
CA ASN A 76 -25.47 -16.12 -8.83
C ASN A 76 -25.58 -14.58 -8.89
N LEU A 77 -24.52 -13.87 -8.45
CA LEU A 77 -24.53 -12.41 -8.42
C LEU A 77 -24.57 -11.79 -9.84
N MET A 78 -23.86 -12.40 -10.78
CA MET A 78 -23.71 -11.91 -12.14
C MET A 78 -24.64 -12.58 -13.16
N ASP A 79 -25.47 -13.52 -12.70
CA ASP A 79 -26.34 -14.35 -13.52
C ASP A 79 -25.59 -15.02 -14.69
N GLN A 80 -24.48 -15.70 -14.36
CA GLN A 80 -23.63 -16.39 -15.34
C GLN A 80 -23.47 -17.87 -14.98
N PRO A 81 -23.45 -18.77 -15.97
CA PRO A 81 -23.40 -20.22 -15.73
C PRO A 81 -22.02 -20.70 -15.28
N LYS A 82 -20.95 -20.02 -15.72
CA LYS A 82 -19.56 -20.37 -15.37
C LYS A 82 -18.90 -19.27 -14.56
N MET A 83 -17.97 -19.67 -13.70
CA MET A 83 -17.23 -18.77 -12.81
C MET A 83 -16.38 -17.77 -13.61
N GLU A 84 -15.75 -18.21 -14.69
CA GLU A 84 -14.93 -17.36 -15.55
C GLU A 84 -15.79 -16.29 -16.27
N GLU A 85 -17.00 -16.67 -16.70
CA GLU A 85 -17.97 -15.78 -17.31
C GLU A 85 -18.50 -14.76 -16.28
N ALA A 86 -18.80 -15.21 -15.05
CA ALA A 86 -19.20 -14.35 -13.94
C ALA A 86 -18.12 -13.32 -13.58
N ALA A 87 -16.87 -13.77 -13.44
CA ALA A 87 -15.74 -12.88 -13.15
C ALA A 87 -15.53 -11.85 -14.27
N THR A 88 -15.63 -12.28 -15.52
CA THR A 88 -15.52 -11.38 -16.69
C THR A 88 -16.66 -10.36 -16.73
N ALA A 89 -17.90 -10.79 -16.42
CA ALA A 89 -19.05 -9.90 -16.35
C ALA A 89 -18.88 -8.84 -15.25
N LEU A 90 -18.40 -9.24 -14.06
CA LEU A 90 -18.14 -8.33 -12.95
C LEU A 90 -17.03 -7.32 -13.31
N GLN A 91 -15.94 -7.79 -13.92
CA GLN A 91 -14.84 -6.94 -14.38
C GLN A 91 -15.36 -5.88 -15.37
N ARG A 92 -16.11 -6.29 -16.39
CA ARG A 92 -16.69 -5.38 -17.40
C ARG A 92 -17.65 -4.36 -16.78
N TYR A 93 -18.44 -4.79 -15.79
CA TYR A 93 -19.34 -3.88 -15.07
C TYR A 93 -18.56 -2.74 -14.40
N PHE A 94 -17.49 -3.06 -13.65
CA PHE A 94 -16.66 -2.04 -13.02
C PHE A 94 -15.91 -1.18 -14.04
N GLU A 95 -15.34 -1.77 -15.08
CA GLU A 95 -14.67 -1.02 -16.16
C GLU A 95 -15.63 -0.02 -16.80
N HIS A 96 -16.88 -0.42 -17.08
CA HIS A 96 -17.89 0.47 -17.62
C HIS A 96 -18.20 1.63 -16.67
N CYS A 97 -18.37 1.36 -15.37
CA CYS A 97 -18.58 2.40 -14.36
C CYS A 97 -17.42 3.41 -14.33
N VAL A 98 -16.18 2.91 -14.32
CA VAL A 98 -14.96 3.73 -14.26
C VAL A 98 -14.79 4.56 -15.54
N ILE A 99 -15.05 4.00 -16.72
CA ILE A 99 -14.95 4.71 -18.00
C ILE A 99 -16.01 5.81 -18.11
N LYS A 100 -17.24 5.55 -17.65
CA LYS A 100 -18.37 6.48 -17.78
C LYS A 100 -18.22 7.71 -16.90
N ASP A 101 -17.64 7.58 -15.71
CA ASP A 101 -17.44 8.68 -14.77
C ASP A 101 -15.99 9.18 -14.77
N LYS A 102 -15.78 10.40 -15.28
CA LYS A 102 -14.45 11.04 -15.33
C LYS A 102 -13.80 11.20 -13.95
N ASN A 103 -14.57 11.47 -12.89
CA ASN A 103 -14.03 11.61 -11.54
C ASN A 103 -13.62 10.25 -10.96
N LEU A 104 -14.43 9.22 -11.21
CA LEU A 104 -14.09 7.85 -10.84
C LEU A 104 -12.85 7.36 -11.60
N HIS A 105 -12.76 7.62 -12.91
CA HIS A 105 -11.58 7.32 -13.71
C HIS A 105 -10.31 7.98 -13.16
N LYS A 106 -10.37 9.28 -12.84
CA LYS A 106 -9.24 10.00 -12.23
C LYS A 106 -8.85 9.41 -10.88
N SER A 107 -9.83 9.06 -10.05
CA SER A 107 -9.61 8.44 -8.75
C SER A 107 -8.97 7.06 -8.88
N ALA A 108 -9.42 6.24 -9.84
CA ALA A 108 -8.83 4.93 -10.14
C ALA A 108 -7.37 5.06 -10.64
N CYS A 109 -7.10 6.01 -11.54
CA CYS A 109 -5.74 6.31 -12.00
C CYS A 109 -4.82 6.69 -10.84
N PHE A 110 -5.30 7.57 -9.96
CA PHE A 110 -4.55 7.98 -8.78
C PHE A 110 -4.34 6.81 -7.81
N ALA A 111 -5.37 6.01 -7.53
CA ALA A 111 -5.30 4.84 -6.68
C ALA A 111 -4.25 3.84 -7.17
N TYR A 112 -4.29 3.46 -8.46
CA TYR A 112 -3.26 2.61 -9.06
C TYR A 112 -1.86 3.22 -8.91
N SER A 113 -1.70 4.52 -9.16
CA SER A 113 -0.41 5.20 -9.06
C SER A 113 0.13 5.21 -7.62
N THR A 114 -0.73 5.35 -6.61
CA THR A 114 -0.33 5.23 -5.20
C THR A 114 0.03 3.80 -4.83
N TRP A 115 -0.75 2.82 -5.28
CA TRP A 115 -0.47 1.40 -5.07
C TRP A 115 0.85 0.99 -5.73
N SER A 116 1.11 1.43 -6.96
CA SER A 116 2.36 1.17 -7.68
C SER A 116 3.58 1.70 -6.92
N ARG A 117 3.50 2.92 -6.36
CA ARG A 117 4.55 3.48 -5.50
C ARG A 117 4.70 2.67 -4.21
N PHE A 118 3.59 2.28 -3.59
CA PHE A 118 3.59 1.44 -2.39
C PHE A 118 4.31 0.10 -2.67
N TYR A 119 3.94 -0.60 -3.74
CA TYR A 119 4.54 -1.87 -4.11
C TYR A 119 6.03 -1.72 -4.44
N ASN A 120 6.44 -0.62 -5.08
CA ASN A 120 7.86 -0.37 -5.33
C ASN A 120 8.65 0.00 -4.05
N SER A 121 7.97 0.31 -2.95
CA SER A 121 8.59 0.77 -1.70
C SER A 121 8.80 -0.31 -0.64
N TYR A 122 8.56 -1.60 -0.96
CA TYR A 122 8.92 -2.69 -0.05
C TYR A 122 10.40 -2.62 0.36
N PRO A 123 10.72 -2.90 1.64
CA PRO A 123 12.10 -2.90 2.13
C PRO A 123 12.91 -4.04 1.50
N THR A 124 14.24 -3.89 1.47
CA THR A 124 15.16 -4.82 0.79
C THR A 124 14.92 -6.30 1.13
N LYS A 125 14.60 -6.61 2.40
CA LYS A 125 14.31 -7.97 2.85
C LYS A 125 13.10 -8.60 2.13
N LEU A 126 12.05 -7.80 1.93
CA LEU A 126 10.80 -8.23 1.29
C LEU A 126 10.81 -8.02 -0.22
N ARG A 127 11.70 -7.18 -0.75
CA ARG A 127 11.79 -6.87 -2.19
C ARG A 127 12.12 -8.08 -3.07
N GLN A 128 12.78 -9.10 -2.51
CA GLN A 128 13.05 -10.34 -3.24
C GLN A 128 11.76 -11.09 -3.60
N ILE A 129 10.77 -11.00 -2.71
CA ILE A 129 9.42 -11.58 -2.85
C ILE A 129 8.53 -10.61 -3.65
N PHE A 130 8.46 -9.35 -3.22
CA PHE A 130 7.65 -8.31 -3.85
C PHE A 130 8.48 -7.50 -4.86
N ASP A 131 8.95 -8.18 -5.91
CA ASP A 131 9.78 -7.55 -6.94
C ASP A 131 8.90 -6.81 -7.96
N PHE A 132 8.96 -5.48 -7.92
CA PHE A 132 8.25 -4.59 -8.85
C PHE A 132 8.63 -4.82 -10.32
N LYS A 133 9.79 -5.40 -10.61
CA LYS A 133 10.20 -5.69 -12.00
C LYS A 133 9.61 -6.99 -12.54
N LYS A 134 9.27 -7.94 -11.66
CA LYS A 134 8.71 -9.23 -12.06
C LYS A 134 7.19 -9.20 -12.20
N VAL A 135 6.54 -8.26 -11.51
CA VAL A 135 5.08 -8.19 -11.46
C VAL A 135 4.47 -7.69 -12.78
N ASN A 136 3.36 -8.28 -13.21
CA ASN A 136 2.63 -7.82 -14.39
C ASN A 136 1.82 -6.55 -14.07
N LEU A 137 2.43 -5.39 -14.29
CA LEU A 137 1.80 -4.09 -14.05
C LEU A 137 0.50 -3.88 -14.83
N GLY A 138 0.34 -4.53 -15.99
CA GLY A 138 -0.89 -4.47 -16.79
C GLY A 138 -2.08 -5.10 -16.06
N HIS A 139 -1.90 -6.31 -15.52
CA HIS A 139 -2.94 -6.96 -14.72
C HIS A 139 -3.35 -6.14 -13.49
N TYR A 140 -2.37 -5.49 -12.85
CA TYR A 140 -2.67 -4.59 -11.75
C TYR A 140 -3.38 -3.33 -12.20
N VAL A 141 -3.14 -2.77 -13.39
CA VAL A 141 -3.98 -1.66 -13.88
C VAL A 141 -5.42 -2.14 -14.06
N THR A 142 -5.62 -3.31 -14.66
CA THR A 142 -6.94 -3.93 -14.85
C THR A 142 -7.67 -4.19 -13.52
N SER A 143 -6.96 -4.51 -12.43
CA SER A 143 -7.60 -4.71 -11.11
C SER A 143 -8.16 -3.44 -10.48
N PHE A 144 -7.75 -2.25 -10.95
CA PHE A 144 -8.39 -0.97 -10.63
C PHE A 144 -9.51 -0.60 -11.64
N ALA A 145 -9.96 -1.57 -12.44
CA ALA A 145 -10.98 -1.42 -13.50
C ALA A 145 -10.60 -0.38 -14.57
N LEU A 146 -9.30 -0.22 -14.82
CA LEU A 146 -8.76 0.63 -15.87
C LEU A 146 -8.42 -0.22 -17.10
N THR A 147 -8.81 0.26 -18.28
CA THR A 147 -8.56 -0.41 -19.57
C THR A 147 -7.42 0.21 -20.37
N ILE A 148 -6.61 1.05 -19.70
CA ILE A 148 -5.48 1.78 -20.28
C ILE A 148 -4.16 1.17 -19.81
N THR A 149 -3.05 1.55 -20.42
CA THR A 149 -1.72 1.04 -20.06
C THR A 149 -1.17 1.69 -18.79
N PRO A 150 -0.24 1.04 -18.06
CA PRO A 150 0.45 1.66 -16.93
C PRO A 150 1.10 3.01 -17.26
N THR A 151 1.64 3.14 -18.48
CA THR A 151 2.29 4.36 -18.97
C THR A 151 1.29 5.50 -19.14
N GLU A 152 0.12 5.22 -19.71
CA GLU A 152 -0.96 6.20 -19.87
C GLU A 152 -1.48 6.65 -18.50
N VAL A 153 -1.67 5.73 -17.54
CA VAL A 153 -2.03 6.10 -16.15
C VAL A 153 -1.00 7.06 -15.56
N ALA A 154 0.30 6.77 -15.73
CA ALA A 154 1.36 7.63 -15.22
C ALA A 154 1.38 9.02 -15.89
N GLN A 155 1.04 9.13 -17.18
CA GLN A 155 0.89 10.42 -17.86
C GLN A 155 -0.29 11.21 -17.31
N ILE A 156 -1.45 10.58 -17.15
CA ILE A 156 -2.66 11.20 -16.60
C ILE A 156 -2.41 11.76 -15.20
N VAL A 157 -1.84 10.96 -14.30
CA VAL A 157 -1.58 11.39 -12.91
C VAL A 157 -0.53 12.51 -12.86
N ARG A 158 0.52 12.47 -13.69
CA ARG A 158 1.49 13.58 -13.77
C ARG A 158 0.83 14.90 -14.21
N GLY A 159 -0.03 14.85 -15.22
CA GLY A 159 -0.78 16.02 -15.68
C GLY A 159 -1.72 16.58 -14.60
N GLN A 160 -2.32 15.72 -13.77
CA GLN A 160 -3.14 16.15 -12.65
C GLN A 160 -2.32 16.85 -11.55
N VAL A 161 -1.19 16.27 -11.15
CA VAL A 161 -0.34 16.84 -10.09
C VAL A 161 0.27 18.18 -10.53
N ALA A 162 0.60 18.34 -11.80
CA ALA A 162 1.07 19.61 -12.35
C ALA A 162 0.03 20.74 -12.26
N ASN A 163 -1.27 20.41 -12.26
CA ASN A 163 -2.38 21.35 -12.16
C ASN A 163 -2.82 21.64 -10.72
N ILE A 164 -2.26 20.96 -9.72
CA ILE A 164 -2.49 21.29 -8.32
C ILE A 164 -1.59 22.49 -7.99
N GLU A 165 -2.19 23.67 -7.77
CA GLU A 165 -1.45 24.81 -7.25
C GLU A 165 -0.70 24.37 -5.99
N LYS A 166 0.63 24.56 -5.97
CA LYS A 166 1.43 24.30 -4.77
C LYS A 166 0.79 25.06 -3.61
N PRO A 167 0.49 24.41 -2.47
CA PRO A 167 -0.02 25.14 -1.32
C PRO A 167 0.96 26.26 -1.01
N LYS A 168 0.49 27.52 -1.10
CA LYS A 168 1.30 28.69 -0.77
C LYS A 168 1.71 28.52 0.69
N LEU A 169 2.99 28.29 0.94
CA LEU A 169 3.53 28.17 2.28
C LEU A 169 3.12 29.44 3.05
N ASN A 170 2.29 29.29 4.07
CA ASN A 170 1.85 30.43 4.86
C ASN A 170 3.04 30.87 5.72
N LYS A 171 3.82 31.83 5.21
CA LYS A 171 5.08 32.31 5.85
C LYS A 171 4.89 32.76 7.30
N LYS A 172 3.66 33.10 7.72
CA LYS A 172 3.32 33.45 9.11
C LYS A 172 3.36 32.26 10.09
N LEU A 173 3.29 31.03 9.61
CA LEU A 173 3.37 29.80 10.42
C LEU A 173 4.76 29.13 10.38
N ALA A 174 5.70 29.68 9.60
CA ALA A 174 7.07 29.20 9.49
C ALA A 174 8.05 29.90 10.47
N ILE A 175 7.53 30.51 11.53
CA ILE A 175 8.35 31.08 12.60
C ILE A 175 8.60 29.94 13.60
N HIS A 176 9.67 29.17 13.37
CA HIS A 176 10.51 28.54 14.40
C HIS A 176 11.54 27.64 13.71
N SER A 177 12.70 28.21 13.36
CA SER A 177 14.05 27.63 13.54
C SER A 177 15.10 28.35 12.68
N GLU A 178 15.37 29.63 12.91
CA GLU A 178 16.56 30.32 12.35
C GLU A 178 17.37 31.04 13.43
N GLU A 179 17.34 30.56 14.69
CA GLU A 179 18.11 31.17 15.80
C GLU A 179 19.05 30.20 16.54
N SER A 180 19.36 29.04 15.96
CA SER A 180 20.28 28.06 16.59
C SER A 180 21.57 27.79 15.81
N THR A 181 21.86 28.53 14.72
CA THR A 181 23.10 28.36 13.95
C THR A 181 24.22 29.37 14.23
N GLU A 182 23.96 30.43 15.00
CA GLU A 182 25.02 31.41 15.33
C GLU A 182 25.76 31.14 16.65
N ASN A 183 25.23 30.26 17.52
CA ASN A 183 25.85 29.99 18.83
C ASN A 183 26.82 28.79 18.87
N ILE A 184 27.09 28.12 17.75
CA ILE A 184 28.01 26.96 17.70
C ILE A 184 29.41 27.34 17.19
N GLN A 185 29.56 28.46 16.46
CA GLN A 185 30.88 28.92 15.96
C GLN A 185 31.69 29.78 16.94
N GLN A 186 31.09 30.29 18.04
CA GLN A 186 31.84 30.99 19.09
C GLN A 186 32.36 30.09 20.22
N SER A 187 31.86 28.85 20.34
CA SER A 187 32.32 27.90 21.39
C SER A 187 33.54 27.06 20.99
N SER A 188 33.88 26.98 19.70
CA SER A 188 35.04 26.25 19.18
C SER A 188 36.33 27.06 19.23
N ALA A 189 36.26 28.39 19.12
CA ALA A 189 37.43 29.29 19.20
C ALA A 189 37.99 29.48 20.64
N SER A 190 37.20 29.18 21.68
CA SER A 190 37.64 29.26 23.08
C SER A 190 38.23 27.95 23.63
N LYS A 191 38.09 26.82 22.92
CA LYS A 191 38.68 25.53 23.32
C LYS A 191 40.08 25.28 22.73
N GLU A 192 40.49 26.02 21.70
CA GLU A 192 41.86 25.95 21.16
C GLU A 192 42.87 26.83 21.92
N LYS A 193 42.44 27.91 22.59
CA LYS A 193 43.33 28.73 23.44
C LYS A 193 43.65 28.11 24.81
N ILE A 194 42.94 27.08 25.25
CA ILE A 194 43.18 26.40 26.54
C ILE A 194 44.13 25.19 26.39
N LYS A 195 44.29 24.62 25.18
CA LYS A 195 45.25 23.53 24.93
C LYS A 195 46.69 23.96 24.66
N GLN A 196 46.97 25.26 24.57
CA GLN A 196 48.32 25.81 24.38
C GLN A 196 48.95 26.42 25.64
N LYS A 197 48.30 26.28 26.81
CA LYS A 197 48.82 26.78 28.10
C LYS A 197 49.06 25.68 29.14
N ILE A 198 49.03 24.41 28.73
CA ILE A 198 49.49 23.25 29.52
C ILE A 198 50.36 22.37 28.62
N ARG A 199 51.52 22.90 28.25
CA ARG A 199 52.77 22.18 27.97
C ARG A 199 53.91 23.19 28.01
#